data_AF-A0A448ZXU3-F1
#
_entry.id   AF-A0A448ZXU3-F1
#
_cell.length_a   1.000
_cell.length_b   1.000
_cell.length_c   1.000
_cell.angle_alpha   90.00
_cell.angle_beta   90.00
_cell.angle_gamma   90.00
#
_symmetry.space_group_name_H-M   'P 1'
#
loop_
_entity.id
_entity.type
_entity.pdbx_description
1 polymer ?
#
loop_
_entity_poly.entity_id
_entity_poly.type
_entity_poly.pdbx_seq_one_letter_code
_entity_poly.pdbx_strand_id
1 'polypeptide(L)'
;MVKQKSKYLYALKQKAITTTSYDPEEEQITSLINNFRLYLKDAKFIKSYSELEIFEFYKEIHWMKSVDEKLSETILAFAKKQSKLKAKYENYIEYKYWSESPLAEPAKPLSQVKRIVIISIVVLIFIAMLLIILGLNKGWFKIK
;
A
#
# COMPACT_ATOMS: atom_id res chain seq x y z
N MET A 1 54.20 46.64 -13.03
CA MET A 1 53.61 45.37 -13.54
C MET A 1 52.59 44.70 -12.60
N VAL A 2 52.64 44.89 -11.26
CA VAL A 2 51.72 44.22 -10.29
C VAL A 2 50.25 44.66 -10.43
N LYS A 3 49.98 45.95 -10.71
CA LYS A 3 48.62 46.51 -10.85
C LYS A 3 47.80 45.97 -12.03
N GLN A 4 48.47 45.48 -13.08
CA GLN A 4 47.81 44.99 -14.30
C GLN A 4 47.36 43.53 -14.14
N LYS A 5 48.14 42.74 -13.40
CA LYS A 5 47.85 41.34 -13.08
C LYS A 5 46.64 41.19 -12.15
N SER A 6 46.48 42.12 -11.19
CA SER A 6 45.31 42.13 -10.29
C SER A 6 44.02 42.52 -11.00
N LYS A 7 44.06 43.50 -11.91
CA LYS A 7 42.90 43.85 -12.76
C LYS A 7 42.48 42.70 -13.66
N TYR A 8 43.44 41.99 -14.27
CA TYR A 8 43.16 40.82 -15.10
C TYR A 8 42.54 39.67 -14.27
N LEU A 9 43.08 39.38 -13.08
CA LEU A 9 42.50 38.39 -12.17
C LEU A 9 41.10 38.78 -11.70
N TYR A 10 40.83 40.06 -11.47
CA TYR A 10 39.51 40.55 -11.09
C TYR A 10 38.51 40.44 -12.26
N ALA A 11 38.94 40.75 -13.48
CA ALA A 11 38.15 40.59 -14.69
C ALA A 11 37.84 39.11 -15.00
N LEU A 12 38.80 38.20 -14.78
CA LEU A 12 38.56 36.75 -14.87
C LEU A 12 37.61 36.25 -13.79
N LYS A 13 37.72 36.74 -12.55
CA LYS A 13 36.77 36.43 -11.47
C LYS A 13 35.37 36.95 -11.78
N GLN A 14 35.24 38.15 -12.35
CA GLN A 14 33.95 38.69 -12.80
C GLN A 14 33.38 37.91 -13.99
N LYS A 15 34.21 37.44 -14.94
CA LYS A 15 33.79 36.51 -15.99
C LYS A 15 33.34 35.15 -15.47
N ALA A 16 33.89 34.71 -14.34
CA ALA A 16 33.48 33.48 -13.65
C ALA A 16 32.25 33.67 -12.75
N ILE A 17 31.90 34.92 -12.43
CA ILE A 17 30.57 35.30 -11.91
C ILE A 17 29.67 35.52 -13.14
N THR A 18 29.56 34.51 -14.00
CA THR A 18 28.30 34.37 -14.74
C THR A 18 27.27 34.14 -13.65
N THR A 19 26.38 35.10 -13.45
CA THR A 19 25.14 34.89 -12.71
C THR A 19 24.49 33.63 -13.27
N THR A 20 24.70 32.50 -12.60
CA THR A 20 23.80 31.36 -12.68
C THR A 20 22.50 31.85 -12.07
N SER A 21 21.71 32.54 -12.91
CA SER A 21 20.32 32.82 -12.61
C SER A 21 19.67 31.46 -12.51
N TYR A 22 19.40 31.02 -11.28
CA TYR A 22 18.67 29.79 -11.05
C TYR A 22 17.25 30.01 -11.56
N ASP A 23 16.94 29.41 -12.71
CA ASP A 23 15.58 29.33 -13.22
C ASP A 23 15.05 27.91 -12.96
N PRO A 24 14.14 27.75 -11.99
CA PRO A 24 13.56 26.45 -11.67
C PRO A 24 12.76 25.84 -12.83
N GLU A 25 12.30 26.64 -13.80
CA GLU A 25 11.60 26.12 -14.98
C GLU A 25 12.59 25.58 -16.03
N GLU A 26 13.70 26.28 -16.29
CA GLU A 26 14.75 25.78 -17.20
C GLU A 26 15.35 24.46 -16.72
N GLU A 27 15.56 24.32 -15.40
CA GLU A 27 16.09 23.08 -14.82
C GLU A 27 15.08 21.92 -14.94
N GLN A 28 13.79 22.19 -14.71
CA GLN A 28 12.73 21.19 -14.91
C GLN A 28 12.64 20.73 -16.37
N ILE A 29 12.70 21.66 -17.33
CA ILE A 29 12.70 21.35 -18.76
C ILE A 29 13.94 20.54 -19.14
N THR A 30 15.13 20.95 -18.65
CA THR A 30 16.39 20.24 -18.91
C THR A 30 16.35 18.82 -18.35
N SER A 31 15.84 18.65 -17.14
CA SER A 31 15.64 17.35 -16.51
C SER A 31 14.67 16.47 -17.31
N LEU A 32 13.53 17.03 -17.74
CA LEU A 32 12.55 16.33 -18.57
C LEU A 32 13.16 15.82 -19.88
N ILE A 33 13.94 16.67 -20.56
CA ILE A 33 14.62 16.34 -21.82
C ILE A 33 15.65 15.22 -21.59
N ASN A 34 16.47 15.33 -20.54
CA ASN A 34 17.47 14.30 -20.24
C ASN A 34 16.83 12.95 -19.92
N ASN A 35 15.75 12.95 -19.15
CA ASN A 35 15.01 11.74 -18.82
C ASN A 35 14.32 11.12 -20.05
N PHE A 36 13.78 11.94 -20.96
CA PHE A 36 13.24 11.46 -22.22
C PHE A 36 14.31 10.79 -23.10
N ARG A 37 15.51 11.37 -23.17
CA ARG A 37 16.65 10.79 -23.90
C ARG A 37 17.10 9.45 -23.32
N LEU A 38 17.09 9.31 -22.00
CA LEU A 38 17.37 8.03 -21.34
C LEU A 38 16.29 7.00 -21.67
N TYR A 39 15.01 7.39 -21.60
CA TYR A 39 13.90 6.53 -21.98
C TYR A 39 14.02 6.03 -23.43
N LEU A 40 14.35 6.91 -24.38
CA LEU A 40 14.57 6.53 -25.78
C LEU A 40 15.68 5.50 -25.96
N LYS A 41 16.73 5.56 -25.15
CA LYS A 41 17.87 4.62 -25.22
C LYS A 41 17.48 3.21 -24.78
N ASP A 42 16.60 3.10 -23.79
CA ASP A 42 16.25 1.82 -23.17
C ASP A 42 14.94 1.23 -23.73
N ALA A 43 14.07 2.06 -24.31
CA ALA A 43 12.78 1.64 -24.83
C ALA A 43 12.92 0.80 -26.11
N LYS A 44 12.23 -0.35 -26.13
CA LYS A 44 12.12 -1.22 -27.30
C LYS A 44 10.71 -1.14 -27.87
N PHE A 45 10.58 -0.64 -29.09
CA PHE A 45 9.31 -0.50 -29.77
C PHE A 45 9.12 -1.61 -30.81
N ILE A 46 7.92 -2.21 -30.83
CA ILE A 46 7.55 -3.25 -31.80
C ILE A 46 7.28 -2.64 -33.18
N LYS A 47 6.91 -1.35 -33.24
CA LYS A 47 6.62 -0.60 -34.46
C LYS A 47 7.51 0.66 -34.51
N SER A 48 7.72 1.19 -35.71
CA SER A 48 8.36 2.50 -35.88
C SER A 48 7.37 3.61 -35.55
N TYR A 49 7.54 4.23 -34.40
CA TYR A 49 6.79 5.41 -33.99
C TYR A 49 7.59 6.68 -34.30
N SER A 50 6.87 7.78 -34.52
CA SER A 50 7.49 9.10 -34.58
C SER A 50 7.99 9.54 -33.19
N GLU A 51 8.97 10.44 -33.15
CA GLU A 51 9.51 10.95 -31.88
C GLU A 51 8.44 11.63 -31.03
N LEU A 52 7.45 12.27 -31.67
CA LEU A 52 6.31 12.88 -30.99
C LEU A 52 5.44 11.83 -30.28
N GLU A 53 5.10 10.74 -30.97
CA GLU A 53 4.32 9.64 -30.38
C GLU A 53 5.08 9.00 -29.21
N ILE A 54 6.40 8.82 -29.36
CA ILE A 54 7.25 8.28 -28.28
C ILE A 54 7.30 9.24 -27.08
N PHE A 55 7.31 10.55 -27.33
CA PHE A 55 7.24 11.57 -26.28
C PHE A 55 5.89 11.56 -25.55
N GLU A 56 4.78 11.34 -26.25
CA GLU A 56 3.46 11.18 -25.62
C GLU A 56 3.40 9.96 -24.70
N PHE A 57 3.91 8.80 -25.14
CA PHE A 57 4.01 7.61 -24.29
C PHE A 57 4.88 7.86 -23.06
N TYR A 58 6.02 8.53 -23.23
CA TYR A 58 6.89 8.90 -22.13
C TYR A 58 6.18 9.81 -21.11
N LYS A 59 5.45 10.82 -21.58
CA LYS A 59 4.70 11.74 -20.72
C LYS A 59 3.65 11.01 -19.90
N GLU A 60 2.92 10.08 -20.50
CA GLU A 60 1.90 9.27 -19.80
C GLU A 60 2.52 8.39 -18.72
N ILE A 61 3.62 7.69 -19.04
CA ILE A 61 4.36 6.87 -18.08
C ILE A 61 4.92 7.71 -16.94
N HIS A 62 5.51 8.87 -17.26
CA HIS A 62 6.08 9.77 -16.27
C HIS A 62 5.00 10.34 -15.34
N TRP A 63 3.85 10.71 -15.89
CA TRP A 63 2.70 11.15 -15.10
C TRP A 63 2.20 10.05 -14.17
N MET A 64 2.02 8.83 -14.67
CA MET A 64 1.60 7.69 -13.87
C MET A 64 2.58 7.43 -12.72
N LYS A 65 3.89 7.44 -12.99
CA LYS A 65 4.93 7.29 -11.96
C LYS A 65 4.88 8.41 -10.92
N SER A 66 4.72 9.66 -11.34
CA SER A 66 4.61 10.82 -10.44
C SER A 66 3.37 10.73 -9.54
N VAL A 67 2.25 10.30 -10.10
CA VAL A 67 1.00 10.08 -9.35
C VAL A 67 1.17 8.91 -8.36
N ASP A 68 1.78 7.81 -8.78
CA ASP A 68 2.07 6.66 -7.91
C ASP A 68 3.01 7.01 -6.76
N GLU A 69 4.07 7.80 -7.00
CA GLU A 69 4.97 8.29 -5.96
C GLU A 69 4.22 9.15 -4.94
N LYS A 70 3.33 10.05 -5.39
CA LYS A 70 2.49 10.87 -4.50
C LYS A 70 1.47 10.04 -3.72
N LEU A 71 0.93 8.97 -4.32
CA LEU A 71 -0.01 8.07 -3.66
C LEU A 71 0.68 7.02 -2.79
N SER A 72 1.98 6.82 -2.90
CA SER A 72 2.72 5.75 -2.23
C SER A 72 2.52 5.72 -0.71
N GLU A 73 2.56 6.88 -0.06
CA GLU A 73 2.30 7.00 1.38
C GLU A 73 0.86 6.62 1.73
N THR A 74 -0.11 6.99 0.89
CA THR A 74 -1.51 6.66 1.08
C THR A 74 -1.75 5.16 0.89
N ILE A 75 -1.11 4.56 -0.11
CA ILE A 75 -1.13 3.11 -0.37
C ILE A 75 -0.51 2.36 0.82
N LEU A 76 0.64 2.80 1.33
CA LEU A 76 1.28 2.21 2.51
C LEU A 76 0.41 2.35 3.77
N ALA A 77 -0.18 3.52 3.99
CA ALA A 77 -1.08 3.76 5.11
C ALA A 77 -2.34 2.88 5.03
N PHE A 78 -2.90 2.71 3.82
CA PHE A 78 -4.04 1.84 3.57
C PHE A 78 -3.66 0.37 3.79
N ALA A 79 -2.55 -0.09 3.21
CA ALA A 79 -2.04 -1.46 3.42
C ALA A 79 -1.79 -1.76 4.91
N LYS A 80 -1.27 -0.78 5.67
CA LYS A 80 -1.10 -0.91 7.13
C LYS A 80 -2.44 -0.97 7.87
N LYS A 81 -3.46 -0.24 7.43
CA LYS A 81 -4.82 -0.35 7.99
C LYS A 81 -5.44 -1.71 7.66
N GLN A 82 -5.27 -2.16 6.42
CA GLN A 82 -5.77 -3.44 5.93
C GLN A 82 -5.12 -4.62 6.67
N SER A 83 -3.80 -4.59 6.89
CA SER A 83 -3.10 -5.62 7.65
C SER A 83 -3.56 -5.68 9.12
N LYS A 84 -3.82 -4.53 9.75
CA LYS A 84 -4.42 -4.47 11.10
C LYS A 84 -5.82 -5.07 11.14
N LEU A 85 -6.65 -4.79 10.14
CA LEU A 85 -7.99 -5.37 10.04
C LEU A 85 -7.89 -6.89 9.86
N LYS A 86 -7.03 -7.35 8.95
CA LYS A 86 -6.77 -8.77 8.75
C LYS A 86 -6.34 -9.46 10.03
N ALA A 87 -5.34 -8.94 10.74
CA ALA A 87 -4.89 -9.52 12.01
C ALA A 87 -6.00 -9.53 13.07
N LYS A 88 -6.85 -8.48 13.15
CA LYS A 88 -7.97 -8.42 14.10
C LYS A 88 -9.02 -9.50 13.82
N TYR A 89 -9.26 -9.81 12.55
CA TYR A 89 -10.36 -10.67 12.11
C TYR A 89 -9.90 -12.04 11.58
N GLU A 90 -8.61 -12.35 11.61
CA GLU A 90 -8.05 -13.64 11.16
C GLU A 90 -8.63 -14.84 11.92
N ASN A 91 -8.98 -14.65 13.18
CA ASN A 91 -9.59 -15.68 14.04
C ASN A 91 -11.09 -15.93 13.75
N TYR A 92 -11.64 -15.33 12.69
CA TYR A 92 -13.01 -15.53 12.24
C TYR A 92 -13.01 -16.46 11.02
N ILE A 93 -13.86 -17.50 11.06
CA ILE A 93 -13.87 -18.62 10.11
C ILE A 93 -13.99 -18.18 8.65
N GLU A 94 -14.76 -17.12 8.41
CA GLU A 94 -15.12 -16.70 7.06
C GLU A 94 -14.37 -15.47 6.59
N TYR A 95 -13.45 -14.90 7.38
CA TYR A 95 -12.82 -13.60 7.07
C TYR A 95 -12.33 -13.46 5.62
N LYS A 96 -11.81 -14.54 5.02
CA LYS A 96 -11.34 -14.57 3.63
C LYS A 96 -12.42 -14.20 2.59
N TYR A 97 -13.69 -14.37 2.91
CA TYR A 97 -14.84 -14.11 2.02
C TYR A 97 -15.54 -12.78 2.31
N TRP A 98 -15.00 -11.98 3.22
CA TRP A 98 -15.66 -10.80 3.74
C TRP A 98 -15.20 -9.53 3.03
N SER A 99 -16.14 -8.63 2.77
CA SER A 99 -15.83 -7.27 2.36
C SER A 99 -15.10 -6.55 3.51
N GLU A 100 -13.94 -5.98 3.22
CA GLU A 100 -13.14 -5.20 4.18
C GLU A 100 -13.67 -3.76 4.37
N SER A 101 -14.84 -3.45 3.80
CA SER A 101 -15.52 -2.16 3.94
C SER A 101 -16.02 -1.93 5.38
N PRO A 102 -15.90 -0.70 5.92
CA PRO A 102 -16.45 -0.34 7.23
C PRO A 102 -17.97 -0.55 7.34
N LEU A 103 -18.68 -0.58 6.22
CA LEU A 103 -20.12 -0.84 6.18
C LEU A 103 -20.48 -2.31 6.49
N ALA A 104 -19.51 -3.23 6.40
CA ALA A 104 -19.73 -4.66 6.63
C ALA A 104 -19.53 -5.08 8.09
N GLU A 105 -19.21 -4.16 9.01
CA GLU A 105 -18.99 -4.45 10.42
C GLU A 105 -20.17 -5.14 11.15
N PRO A 106 -21.44 -4.72 10.99
CA PRO A 106 -22.54 -5.33 11.73
C PRO A 106 -22.88 -6.75 11.26
N ALA A 107 -22.45 -7.15 10.07
CA ALA A 107 -22.70 -8.50 9.57
C ALA A 107 -21.76 -9.54 10.20
N LYS A 108 -20.65 -9.13 10.86
CA LYS A 108 -19.52 -10.01 11.25
C LYS A 108 -19.93 -11.26 12.04
N PRO A 109 -19.44 -12.45 11.65
CA PRO A 109 -19.86 -13.69 12.29
C PRO A 109 -19.18 -13.82 13.65
N LEU A 110 -19.63 -14.77 14.46
CA LEU A 110 -19.02 -15.05 15.76
C LEU A 110 -17.58 -15.59 15.59
N SER A 111 -16.70 -15.26 16.55
CA SER A 111 -15.33 -15.79 16.56
C SER A 111 -15.31 -17.31 16.73
N GLN A 112 -14.25 -17.96 16.23
CA GLN A 112 -14.07 -19.42 16.32
C GLN A 112 -14.27 -19.96 17.74
N VAL A 113 -13.67 -19.30 18.72
CA VAL A 113 -13.76 -19.68 20.14
C VAL A 113 -15.20 -19.60 20.64
N LYS A 114 -15.93 -18.51 20.34
CA LYS A 114 -17.34 -18.36 20.76
C LYS A 114 -18.21 -19.48 20.18
N ARG A 115 -17.99 -19.86 18.92
CA ARG A 115 -18.71 -20.96 18.29
C ARG A 115 -18.40 -22.31 18.94
N ILE A 116 -17.13 -22.60 19.24
CA ILE A 116 -16.71 -23.81 19.95
C ILE A 116 -17.36 -23.88 21.33
N VAL A 117 -17.38 -22.76 22.07
CA VAL A 117 -18.04 -22.68 23.38
C VAL A 117 -19.54 -22.97 23.27
N ILE A 118 -20.22 -22.37 22.29
CA ILE A 118 -21.66 -22.63 22.06
C ILE A 118 -21.91 -24.11 21.76
N ILE A 119 -21.11 -24.71 20.85
CA ILE A 119 -21.24 -26.13 20.50
C ILE A 119 -20.98 -27.02 21.73
N SER A 120 -19.94 -26.71 22.52
CA SER A 120 -19.58 -27.47 23.72
C SER A 120 -20.71 -27.46 24.77
N ILE A 121 -21.33 -26.29 25.00
CA ILE A 121 -22.47 -26.17 25.91
C ILE A 121 -23.65 -27.03 25.44
N VAL A 122 -23.97 -27.00 24.14
CA VAL A 122 -25.06 -27.82 23.58
C VAL A 122 -24.78 -29.31 23.79
N VAL A 123 -23.56 -29.76 23.51
CA VAL A 123 -23.16 -31.18 23.70
C VAL A 123 -23.25 -31.59 25.18
N LEU A 124 -22.82 -30.73 26.11
CA LEU A 124 -22.92 -30.99 27.55
C LEU A 124 -24.37 -31.16 28.01
N ILE A 125 -25.31 -30.39 27.47
CA ILE A 125 -26.75 -30.53 27.77
C ILE A 125 -27.24 -31.91 27.34
N PHE A 126 -26.85 -32.40 26.16
CA PHE A 126 -27.22 -33.74 25.71
C PHE A 126 -26.64 -34.84 26.61
N ILE A 127 -25.40 -34.70 27.06
CA ILE A 127 -24.78 -35.64 28.01
C ILE A 127 -25.52 -35.66 29.35
N ALA A 128 -25.85 -34.48 29.89
CA ALA A 128 -26.62 -34.38 31.13
C ALA A 128 -28.00 -35.04 31.00
N MET A 129 -28.68 -34.84 29.87
CA MET A 129 -29.98 -35.46 29.60
C MET A 129 -29.89 -37.00 29.54
N LEU A 130 -28.83 -37.55 28.92
CA LEU A 130 -28.58 -39.00 28.90
C LEU A 130 -28.27 -39.57 30.29
N LEU A 131 -27.51 -38.84 31.11
CA LEU A 131 -27.20 -39.24 32.49
C LEU A 131 -28.46 -39.30 33.36
N ILE A 132 -29.39 -38.35 33.18
CA ILE A 132 -30.69 -38.36 33.87
C ILE A 132 -31.49 -39.63 33.49
N ILE A 133 -31.56 -39.95 32.20
CA ILE A 133 -32.26 -41.15 31.72
C ILE A 133 -31.64 -42.43 32.30
N LEU A 134 -30.31 -42.55 32.29
CA LEU A 134 -29.61 -43.70 32.88
C LEU A 134 -29.81 -43.79 34.39
N GLY A 135 -29.78 -42.65 35.09
CA GLY A 135 -30.00 -42.59 36.54
C GLY A 135 -31.42 -42.97 36.97
N LEU A 136 -32.42 -42.60 36.16
CA LEU A 136 -33.81 -43.02 36.33
C LEU A 136 -33.98 -44.53 36.05
N ASN A 137 -33.39 -45.04 34.97
CA ASN A 137 -33.51 -46.44 34.57
C ASN A 137 -32.82 -47.41 35.56
N LYS A 138 -31.65 -47.04 36.11
CA LYS A 138 -30.95 -47.83 37.14
C LYS A 138 -31.51 -47.66 38.55
N GLY A 139 -32.54 -46.83 38.75
CA GLY A 139 -33.13 -46.58 40.07
C GLY A 139 -32.21 -45.84 41.05
N TRP A 140 -31.23 -45.07 40.53
CA TRP A 140 -30.27 -44.32 41.34
C TRP A 140 -30.91 -43.09 42.00
N PHE A 141 -31.92 -42.51 41.35
CA PHE A 141 -32.77 -41.44 41.88
C PHE A 141 -33.99 -41.99 42.64
N LYS A 142 -33.83 -43.05 43.45
CA LYS A 142 -34.85 -43.41 44.44
C LYS A 142 -34.88 -42.32 45.51
N ILE A 143 -35.68 -41.31 45.27
CA ILE A 143 -36.10 -40.30 46.25
C ILE A 143 -36.81 -41.07 47.36
N LYS A 144 -36.26 -41.00 48.58
CA LYS A 144 -36.88 -41.51 49.80
C LYS A 144 -37.55 -40.35 50.51
#